data_AF-A0A0F9JBL8-F1
#
_entry.id   AF-A0A0F9JBL8-F1
#
_cell.length_a   1.000
_cell.length_b   1.000
_cell.length_c   1.000
_cell.angle_alpha   90.00
_cell.angle_beta   90.00
_cell.angle_gamma   90.00
#
_symmetry.space_group_name_H-M   'P 1'
#
loop_
_entity.id
_entity.type
_entity.pdbx_description
1 polymer ?
#
loop_
_entity_poly.entity_id
_entity_poly.type
_entity_poly.pdbx_seq_one_letter_code
_entity_poly.pdbx_strand_id
1 'polypeptide(L)'
;MTLVHNWHLGRTMEYPYFESRPKQQFAAVFNINRCIACQTCTMAHKSTWTYSKGQEYMWWNNVETKPYGGYPQFWDHKILQLLWDNGNNPMEWYTSAEDMDEKKAPYGLYNGDTIFELAKTKGLNQMAVGYIPDDKEWRFPNIYEDTAASEKVNYETEAAKESSELPEHKRWFFYLQRICNHCTYPACLAACPRKAIYKRKEDGIVLIDQKRCRGYRKCVEQCPYKKPMYRGET
;
A
#
# COMPACT_ATOMS: atom_id res chain seq x y z
N MET A 1 18.72 -10.65 10.22
CA MET A 1 18.31 -9.36 9.65
C MET A 1 19.41 -8.34 9.95
N THR A 2 19.45 -7.22 9.23
CA THR A 2 20.38 -6.12 9.47
C THR A 2 19.61 -4.90 10.00
N LEU A 3 20.25 -4.08 10.82
CA LEU A 3 19.70 -2.82 11.28
C LEU A 3 19.87 -1.76 10.18
N VAL A 4 18.79 -1.08 9.81
CA VAL A 4 18.78 -0.01 8.80
C VAL A 4 18.04 1.21 9.31
N HIS A 5 18.47 2.41 8.92
CA HIS A 5 17.79 3.64 9.36
C HIS A 5 16.59 3.95 8.46
N ASN A 6 15.38 3.89 9.01
CA ASN A 6 14.17 4.28 8.28
C ASN A 6 13.79 5.72 8.59
N TRP A 7 14.30 6.62 7.75
CA TRP A 7 14.03 8.05 7.83
C TRP A 7 12.54 8.43 7.80
N HIS A 8 11.67 7.59 7.20
CA HIS A 8 10.24 7.85 7.28
C HIS A 8 9.71 7.70 8.70
N LEU A 9 10.28 6.79 9.51
CA LEU A 9 9.85 6.47 10.87
C LEU A 9 10.68 7.19 11.94
N GLY A 10 11.73 7.92 11.54
CA GLY A 10 12.68 8.54 12.47
C GLY A 10 13.55 7.58 13.27
N ARG A 11 13.52 6.27 12.98
CA ARG A 11 14.24 5.24 13.76
C ARG A 11 14.86 4.14 12.92
N THR A 12 15.77 3.42 13.57
CA THR A 12 16.30 2.15 13.08
C THR A 12 15.21 1.08 13.15
N MET A 13 15.18 0.21 12.14
CA MET A 13 14.35 -0.98 12.10
C MET A 13 15.15 -2.16 11.54
N GLU A 14 14.67 -3.38 11.74
CA GLU A 14 15.25 -4.56 11.11
C GLU A 14 14.75 -4.71 9.67
N TYR A 15 15.68 -5.02 8.76
CA TYR A 15 15.38 -5.34 7.38
C TYR A 15 16.29 -6.48 6.90
N PRO A 16 15.84 -7.39 6.00
CA PRO A 16 16.65 -8.54 5.60
C PRO A 16 17.93 -8.23 4.81
N TYR A 17 18.06 -7.01 4.29
CA TYR A 17 19.19 -6.58 3.48
C TYR A 17 19.86 -5.34 4.06
N PHE A 18 21.17 -5.21 3.84
CA PHE A 18 21.91 -4.01 4.18
C PHE A 18 21.30 -2.77 3.52
N GLU A 19 21.43 -1.63 4.20
CA GLU A 19 20.98 -0.36 3.67
C GLU A 19 21.66 -0.08 2.32
N SER A 20 20.84 0.19 1.30
CA SER A 20 21.31 0.52 -0.03
C SER A 20 20.38 1.57 -0.62
N ARG A 21 20.90 2.80 -0.79
CA ARG A 21 20.18 3.92 -1.38
C ARG A 21 20.52 4.00 -2.88
N PRO A 22 19.53 4.20 -3.76
CA PRO A 22 19.82 4.47 -5.17
C PRO A 22 20.42 5.88 -5.31
N LYS A 23 21.10 6.13 -6.44
CA LYS A 23 21.65 7.44 -6.80
C LYS A 23 20.56 8.49 -6.92
N GLN A 24 19.41 8.10 -7.46
CA GLN A 24 18.20 8.90 -7.55
C GLN A 24 17.00 8.01 -7.19
N GLN A 25 15.92 8.61 -6.71
CA GLN A 25 14.70 7.89 -6.37
C GLN A 25 13.54 8.46 -7.17
N PHE A 26 12.94 7.63 -8.02
CA PHE A 26 11.66 7.93 -8.63
C PHE A 26 10.62 8.17 -7.53
N ALA A 27 9.90 9.29 -7.65
CA ALA A 27 8.80 9.67 -6.78
C ALA A 27 7.64 10.18 -7.62
N ALA A 28 6.42 9.98 -7.12
CA ALA A 28 5.20 10.51 -7.71
C ALA A 28 4.40 11.21 -6.62
N VAL A 29 3.82 12.38 -6.95
CA VAL A 29 2.92 13.13 -6.08
C VAL A 29 1.58 13.24 -6.78
N PHE A 30 0.52 12.74 -6.14
CA PHE A 30 -0.84 12.81 -6.66
C PHE A 30 -1.62 13.85 -5.86
N ASN A 31 -2.08 14.91 -6.53
CA ASN A 31 -2.92 15.92 -5.91
C ASN A 31 -4.38 15.46 -5.90
N ILE A 32 -4.84 14.95 -4.75
CA ILE A 32 -6.21 14.42 -4.60
C ILE A 32 -7.28 15.51 -4.71
N ASN A 33 -6.95 16.79 -4.53
CA ASN A 33 -7.89 17.90 -4.74
C ASN A 33 -8.20 18.15 -6.22
N ARG A 34 -7.41 17.57 -7.14
CA ARG A 34 -7.60 17.70 -8.60
C ARG A 34 -7.94 16.38 -9.27
N CYS A 35 -7.91 15.28 -8.53
CA CYS A 35 -8.32 14.00 -9.08
C CYS A 35 -9.83 14.02 -9.33
N ILE A 36 -10.26 13.55 -10.49
CA ILE A 36 -11.68 13.47 -10.89
C ILE A 36 -12.11 12.04 -11.23
N ALA A 37 -11.30 11.04 -10.86
CA ALA A 37 -11.52 9.62 -11.16
C ALA A 37 -11.90 9.27 -12.61
N CYS A 38 -11.44 10.03 -13.60
CA CYS A 38 -11.76 9.75 -15.02
C CYS A 38 -11.16 8.44 -15.58
N GLN A 39 -10.39 7.68 -14.78
CA GLN A 39 -9.74 6.42 -15.14
C GLN A 39 -8.78 6.47 -16.35
N THR A 40 -8.48 7.65 -16.89
CA THR A 40 -7.55 7.79 -18.04
C THR A 40 -6.16 7.21 -17.73
N CYS A 41 -5.65 7.44 -16.52
CA CYS A 41 -4.34 6.93 -16.12
C CYS A 41 -4.35 5.41 -15.92
N THR A 42 -5.46 4.84 -15.45
CA THR A 42 -5.72 3.40 -15.36
C THR A 42 -5.68 2.77 -16.74
N MET A 43 -6.42 3.34 -17.70
CA MET A 43 -6.52 2.80 -19.07
C MET A 43 -5.25 2.99 -19.90
N ALA A 44 -4.54 4.12 -19.74
CA ALA A 44 -3.24 4.33 -20.38
C ALA A 44 -2.24 3.25 -19.94
N HIS A 45 -2.19 2.95 -18.64
CA HIS A 45 -1.32 1.90 -18.13
C HIS A 45 -1.76 0.52 -18.61
N LYS A 46 -3.06 0.23 -18.58
CA LYS A 46 -3.63 -1.05 -19.01
C LYS A 46 -3.28 -1.38 -20.46
N SER A 47 -3.56 -0.45 -21.36
CA SER A 47 -3.33 -0.59 -22.80
C SER A 47 -1.85 -0.68 -23.15
N THR A 48 -0.97 -0.04 -22.38
CA THR A 48 0.48 -0.08 -22.63
C THR A 48 1.14 -1.37 -22.10
N TRP A 49 0.78 -1.82 -20.89
CA TRP A 49 1.60 -2.79 -20.15
C TRP A 49 0.90 -4.10 -19.79
N THR A 50 -0.41 -4.09 -19.53
CA THR A 50 -1.12 -5.24 -18.94
C THR A 50 -2.28 -5.74 -19.80
N TYR A 51 -2.09 -5.71 -21.13
CA TYR A 51 -3.07 -6.17 -22.11
C TYR A 51 -2.89 -7.65 -22.52
N SER A 52 -1.82 -8.31 -22.11
CA SER A 52 -1.54 -9.69 -22.51
C SER A 52 -2.33 -10.71 -21.69
N LYS A 53 -2.47 -11.93 -22.24
CA LYS A 53 -3.15 -13.07 -21.62
C LYS A 53 -2.66 -13.32 -20.17
N GLY A 54 -3.57 -13.42 -19.21
CA GLY A 54 -3.27 -13.64 -17.79
C GLY A 54 -2.94 -12.35 -17.01
N GLN A 55 -3.00 -11.20 -17.67
CA GLN A 55 -2.82 -9.87 -17.07
C GLN A 55 -4.13 -9.06 -17.05
N GLU A 56 -5.26 -9.67 -17.38
CA GLU A 56 -6.57 -9.02 -17.53
C GLU A 56 -6.99 -8.33 -16.25
N TYR A 57 -6.75 -8.95 -15.10
CA TYR A 57 -7.01 -8.37 -13.79
C TYR A 57 -5.86 -7.46 -13.28
N MET A 58 -4.75 -7.35 -14.00
CA MET A 58 -3.61 -6.57 -13.52
C MET A 58 -3.78 -5.07 -13.79
N TRP A 59 -4.23 -4.34 -12.78
CA TRP A 59 -4.36 -2.89 -12.79
C TRP A 59 -3.22 -2.26 -11.96
N TRP A 60 -2.01 -2.22 -12.52
CA TRP A 60 -0.84 -1.69 -11.80
C TRP A 60 -1.04 -0.22 -11.41
N ASN A 61 -1.65 0.57 -12.31
CA ASN A 61 -2.24 1.86 -12.00
C ASN A 61 -3.77 1.68 -11.88
N ASN A 62 -4.35 2.07 -10.75
CA ASN A 62 -5.79 2.03 -10.52
C ASN A 62 -6.21 3.28 -9.73
N VAL A 63 -7.45 3.72 -9.92
CA VAL A 63 -8.09 4.77 -9.10
C VAL A 63 -9.25 4.14 -8.36
N GLU A 64 -9.33 4.40 -7.06
CA GLU A 64 -10.39 3.89 -6.18
C GLU A 64 -11.08 5.05 -5.45
N THR A 65 -12.38 4.92 -5.19
CA THR A 65 -13.15 5.85 -4.36
C THR A 65 -12.98 5.45 -2.90
N LYS A 66 -12.58 6.37 -2.02
CA LYS A 66 -12.47 6.17 -0.56
C LYS A 66 -13.64 6.80 0.17
N PRO A 67 -14.11 6.26 1.31
CA PRO A 67 -13.44 5.25 2.15
C PRO A 67 -13.68 3.79 1.75
N TYR A 68 -14.63 3.51 0.86
CA TYR A 68 -15.03 2.15 0.51
C TYR A 68 -14.16 1.53 -0.58
N GLY A 69 -14.47 0.30 -1.01
CA GLY A 69 -13.82 -0.35 -2.15
C GLY A 69 -12.36 -0.72 -1.93
N GLY A 70 -11.50 -0.27 -2.85
CA GLY A 70 -10.10 -0.65 -2.94
C GLY A 70 -9.82 -1.79 -3.94
N TYR A 71 -8.58 -1.84 -4.42
CA TYR A 71 -8.14 -2.89 -5.34
C TYR A 71 -6.79 -3.53 -4.96
N PRO A 72 -6.76 -4.75 -4.38
CA PRO A 72 -7.89 -5.61 -4.06
C PRO A 72 -8.76 -5.02 -2.94
N GLN A 73 -9.98 -5.53 -2.81
CA GLN A 73 -10.97 -4.99 -1.87
C GLN A 73 -10.44 -4.89 -0.43
N PHE A 74 -10.55 -3.70 0.16
CA PHE A 74 -10.14 -3.40 1.55
C PHE A 74 -8.66 -3.70 1.87
N TRP A 75 -7.77 -3.56 0.88
CA TRP A 75 -6.35 -3.89 1.03
C TRP A 75 -5.67 -3.18 2.22
N ASP A 76 -6.02 -1.90 2.42
CA ASP A 76 -5.51 -0.97 3.42
C ASP A 76 -6.09 -1.26 4.80
N HIS A 77 -7.41 -1.38 4.90
CA HIS A 77 -8.07 -1.72 6.16
C HIS A 77 -7.57 -3.06 6.71
N LYS A 78 -7.47 -4.09 5.86
CA LYS A 78 -7.02 -5.42 6.29
C LYS A 78 -5.59 -5.41 6.84
N ILE A 79 -4.66 -4.69 6.19
CA ILE A 79 -3.28 -4.64 6.67
C ILE A 79 -3.15 -3.79 7.95
N LEU A 80 -3.91 -2.70 8.07
CA LEU A 80 -3.95 -1.89 9.27
C LEU A 80 -4.57 -2.65 10.44
N GLN A 81 -5.68 -3.36 10.22
CA GLN A 81 -6.32 -4.21 11.22
C GLN A 81 -5.34 -5.29 11.73
N LEU A 82 -4.57 -5.91 10.83
CA LEU A 82 -3.53 -6.87 11.23
C LEU A 82 -2.49 -6.24 12.15
N LEU A 83 -2.05 -5.01 11.89
CA LEU A 83 -1.13 -4.29 12.77
C LEU A 83 -1.79 -3.90 14.09
N TRP A 84 -3.03 -3.42 14.05
CA TRP A 84 -3.79 -2.99 15.23
C TRP A 84 -4.03 -4.14 16.21
N ASP A 85 -4.48 -5.28 15.71
CA ASP A 85 -4.85 -6.43 16.54
C ASP A 85 -3.63 -7.18 17.13
N ASN A 86 -2.46 -6.99 16.53
CA ASN A 86 -1.29 -7.81 16.84
C ASN A 86 -0.06 -7.03 17.28
N GLY A 87 -0.03 -5.72 17.06
CA GLY A 87 1.05 -4.82 17.44
C GLY A 87 1.22 -4.74 18.95
N ASN A 88 2.47 -4.57 19.38
CA ASN A 88 2.85 -4.43 20.78
C ASN A 88 2.98 -2.97 21.20
N ASN A 89 3.20 -2.08 20.22
CA ASN A 89 3.40 -0.65 20.42
C ASN A 89 2.22 0.15 19.83
N PRO A 90 1.80 1.25 20.50
CA PRO A 90 0.76 2.12 19.97
C PRO A 90 1.21 2.77 18.66
N MET A 91 0.27 2.94 17.72
CA MET A 91 0.53 3.53 16.39
C MET A 91 0.59 5.07 16.46
N GLU A 92 1.52 5.58 17.26
CA GLU A 92 1.66 7.01 17.57
C GLU A 92 2.92 7.62 16.94
N TRP A 93 2.85 8.93 16.69
CA TRP A 93 3.98 9.76 16.27
C TRP A 93 4.39 10.69 17.41
N TYR A 94 5.68 10.68 17.73
CA TYR A 94 6.30 11.68 18.60
C TYR A 94 6.96 12.75 17.73
N THR A 95 6.54 14.00 17.91
CA THR A 95 6.94 15.13 17.05
C THR A 95 7.49 16.29 17.89
N SER A 96 8.06 16.00 19.06
CA SER A 96 8.76 17.04 19.83
C SER A 96 10.02 17.50 19.07
N ALA A 97 10.57 18.65 19.44
CA ALA A 97 11.81 19.14 18.81
C ALA A 97 12.99 18.16 18.96
N GLU A 98 12.96 17.30 19.98
CA GLU A 98 13.98 16.28 20.25
C GLU A 98 13.81 15.03 19.37
N ASP A 99 12.58 14.76 18.91
CA ASP A 99 12.23 13.62 18.04
C ASP A 99 12.42 13.93 16.55
N MET A 100 12.63 15.20 16.21
CA MET A 100 12.73 15.67 14.83
C MET A 100 14.16 15.97 14.43
N ASP A 101 14.56 15.47 13.27
CA ASP A 101 15.82 15.81 12.60
C ASP A 101 15.54 15.94 11.11
N GLU A 102 15.92 17.07 10.51
CA GLU A 102 15.61 17.39 9.11
C GLU A 102 16.05 16.28 8.13
N LYS A 103 17.12 15.55 8.43
CA LYS A 103 17.70 14.53 7.55
C LYS A 103 17.33 13.12 7.95
N LYS A 104 17.19 12.85 9.25
CA LYS A 104 17.05 11.50 9.81
C LYS A 104 15.63 11.22 10.30
N ALA A 105 14.88 12.21 10.74
CA ALA A 105 13.54 12.08 11.29
C ALA A 105 12.67 13.30 10.92
N PRO A 106 12.49 13.61 9.62
CA PRO A 106 11.78 14.82 9.20
C PRO A 106 10.30 14.84 9.59
N TYR A 107 9.73 13.68 9.92
CA TYR A 107 8.33 13.51 10.33
C TYR A 107 8.18 13.17 11.83
N GLY A 108 9.28 13.22 12.59
CA GLY A 108 9.33 12.74 13.97
C GLY A 108 9.60 11.23 14.06
N LEU A 109 9.32 10.68 15.25
CA LEU A 109 9.56 9.30 15.62
C LEU A 109 8.25 8.52 15.62
N TYR A 110 8.16 7.45 14.82
CA TYR A 110 7.00 6.55 14.82
C TYR A 110 7.20 5.41 15.82
N ASN A 111 6.32 5.27 16.79
CA ASN A 111 6.42 4.24 17.83
C ASN A 111 5.87 2.87 17.39
N GLY A 112 4.89 2.87 16.50
CA GLY A 112 4.17 1.65 16.13
C GLY A 112 5.06 0.57 15.49
N ASP A 113 4.62 -0.68 15.64
CA ASP A 113 5.27 -1.83 15.02
C ASP A 113 5.14 -1.78 13.49
N THR A 114 6.24 -2.02 12.79
CA THR A 114 6.21 -2.23 11.35
C THR A 114 5.76 -3.66 11.00
N ILE A 115 5.34 -3.87 9.75
CA ILE A 115 5.04 -5.22 9.24
C ILE A 115 6.23 -6.19 9.33
N PHE A 116 7.46 -5.69 9.34
CA PHE A 116 8.68 -6.49 9.49
C PHE A 116 8.88 -6.93 10.94
N GLU A 117 8.77 -5.98 11.87
CA GLU A 117 8.92 -6.23 13.30
C GLU A 117 7.83 -7.16 13.82
N LEU A 118 6.59 -6.94 13.39
CA LEU A 118 5.48 -7.80 13.77
C LEU A 118 5.68 -9.25 13.32
N ALA A 119 6.21 -9.47 12.11
CA ALA A 119 6.47 -10.82 11.60
C ALA A 119 7.50 -11.55 12.46
N LYS A 120 8.53 -10.84 12.91
CA LYS A 120 9.55 -11.36 13.81
C LYS A 120 8.99 -11.65 15.20
N THR A 121 8.28 -10.69 15.81
CA THR A 121 7.75 -10.83 17.17
C THR A 121 6.74 -11.96 17.27
N LYS A 122 5.96 -12.21 16.22
CA LYS A 122 5.03 -13.35 16.16
C LYS A 122 5.68 -14.67 15.72
N GLY A 123 7.01 -14.71 15.52
CA GLY A 123 7.73 -15.92 15.14
C GLY A 123 7.29 -16.50 13.79
N LEU A 124 6.78 -15.66 12.89
CA LEU A 124 6.32 -16.13 11.58
C LEU A 124 7.53 -16.51 10.72
N ASN A 125 7.41 -17.60 9.97
CA ASN A 125 8.39 -17.96 8.94
C ASN A 125 8.20 -17.08 7.67
N GLN A 126 8.17 -15.76 7.87
CA GLN A 126 7.89 -14.74 6.88
C GLN A 126 8.74 -13.49 7.15
N MET A 127 9.02 -12.70 6.11
CA MET A 127 9.84 -11.49 6.27
C MET A 127 9.03 -10.27 6.69
N ALA A 128 7.76 -10.22 6.32
CA ALA A 128 6.79 -9.23 6.76
C ALA A 128 5.41 -9.86 6.89
N VAL A 129 4.58 -9.32 7.78
CA VAL A 129 3.18 -9.73 7.90
C VAL A 129 2.43 -9.35 6.63
N GLY A 130 1.59 -10.25 6.18
CA GLY A 130 0.75 -10.05 5.02
C GLY A 130 -0.25 -11.18 4.86
N TYR A 131 -1.03 -11.08 3.80
CA TYR A 131 -2.03 -12.07 3.43
C TYR A 131 -2.13 -12.10 1.91
N ILE A 132 -2.53 -13.24 1.37
CA ILE A 132 -2.87 -13.38 -0.05
C ILE A 132 -4.34 -13.00 -0.19
N PRO A 133 -4.69 -11.95 -0.96
CA PRO A 133 -6.09 -11.60 -1.19
C PRO A 133 -6.79 -12.72 -1.97
N ASP A 134 -8.05 -12.99 -1.63
CA ASP A 134 -8.88 -13.96 -2.35
C ASP A 134 -9.13 -13.51 -3.80
N ASP A 135 -9.33 -14.47 -4.71
CA ASP A 135 -9.63 -14.18 -6.12
C ASP A 135 -10.86 -13.27 -6.30
N LYS A 136 -11.86 -13.38 -5.40
CA LYS A 136 -13.05 -12.53 -5.41
C LYS A 136 -12.73 -11.04 -5.21
N GLU A 137 -11.67 -10.73 -4.48
CA GLU A 137 -11.25 -9.35 -4.18
C GLU A 137 -10.64 -8.66 -5.40
N TRP A 138 -10.21 -9.43 -6.40
CA TRP A 138 -9.63 -8.94 -7.65
C TRP A 138 -10.67 -8.79 -8.78
N ARG A 139 -11.91 -9.23 -8.57
CA ARG A 139 -12.92 -9.29 -9.64
C ARG A 139 -13.41 -7.92 -10.08
N PHE A 140 -13.45 -6.96 -9.17
CA PHE A 140 -14.11 -5.67 -9.40
C PHE A 140 -13.15 -4.52 -9.05
N PRO A 141 -12.36 -4.02 -10.03
CA PRO A 141 -11.29 -3.06 -9.77
C PRO A 141 -11.73 -1.69 -9.27
N ASN A 142 -13.01 -1.37 -9.43
CA ASN A 142 -13.59 -0.10 -9.03
C ASN A 142 -14.98 -0.29 -8.40
N ILE A 143 -15.17 -1.38 -7.65
CA ILE A 143 -16.41 -1.58 -6.88
C ILE A 143 -16.57 -0.46 -5.84
N TYR A 144 -17.81 0.02 -5.67
CA TYR A 144 -18.14 1.17 -4.84
C TYR A 144 -17.58 2.51 -5.33
N GLU A 145 -17.37 2.66 -6.65
CA GLU A 145 -17.16 3.97 -7.26
C GLU A 145 -18.29 4.94 -6.86
N ASP A 146 -17.91 6.18 -6.56
CA ASP A 146 -18.80 7.29 -6.16
C ASP A 146 -19.76 6.95 -5.00
N THR A 147 -19.41 5.94 -4.20
CA THR A 147 -20.23 5.50 -3.08
C THR A 147 -19.83 6.24 -1.80
N ALA A 148 -20.70 7.14 -1.36
CA ALA A 148 -20.59 7.88 -0.10
C ALA A 148 -21.61 7.33 0.93
N ALA A 149 -21.52 6.04 1.25
CA ALA A 149 -22.45 5.44 2.20
C ALA A 149 -22.20 6.01 3.61
N SER A 150 -23.23 6.59 4.22
CA SER A 150 -23.32 6.75 5.68
C SER A 150 -24.13 5.56 6.25
N GLU A 151 -24.33 5.47 7.57
CA GLU A 151 -25.27 4.50 8.17
C GLU A 151 -26.56 4.41 7.34
N LYS A 152 -27.14 3.20 7.23
CA LYS A 152 -28.38 2.96 6.48
C LYS A 152 -29.39 4.01 6.88
N VAL A 153 -29.57 4.99 6.00
CA VAL A 153 -30.51 6.06 6.21
C VAL A 153 -31.87 5.40 6.14
N ASN A 154 -32.50 5.17 7.29
CA ASN A 154 -33.92 4.92 7.29
C ASN A 154 -34.55 6.21 6.78
N TYR A 155 -35.10 6.20 5.56
CA TYR A 155 -35.68 7.41 4.94
C TYR A 155 -36.86 7.98 5.75
N GLU A 156 -37.32 7.26 6.78
CA GLU A 156 -38.33 7.67 7.74
C GLU A 156 -37.78 8.43 8.97
N THR A 157 -36.46 8.43 9.22
CA THR A 157 -35.86 9.16 10.36
C THR A 157 -35.33 10.54 9.95
N GLU A 158 -35.31 11.51 10.88
CA GLU A 158 -34.84 12.87 10.61
C GLU A 158 -33.37 12.95 10.17
N ALA A 159 -32.54 11.97 10.53
CA ALA A 159 -31.14 11.85 10.09
C ALA A 159 -30.99 11.74 8.55
N ALA A 160 -32.05 11.33 7.84
CA ALA A 160 -32.10 11.30 6.38
C ALA A 160 -32.19 12.70 5.74
N LYS A 161 -32.74 13.66 6.48
CA LYS A 161 -33.07 15.02 6.02
C LYS A 161 -31.93 16.01 6.26
N GLU A 162 -30.94 15.64 7.09
CA GLU A 162 -29.81 16.50 7.38
C GLU A 162 -28.86 16.55 6.17
N SER A 163 -28.81 17.73 5.52
CA SER A 163 -27.74 18.07 4.59
C SER A 163 -26.39 18.00 5.29
N SER A 164 -25.33 17.66 4.55
CA SER A 164 -23.98 17.84 5.07
C SER A 164 -23.70 19.33 5.22
N GLU A 165 -23.53 19.79 6.45
CA GLU A 165 -23.16 21.16 6.77
C GLU A 165 -21.73 21.19 7.33
N LEU A 166 -20.97 22.25 7.03
CA LEU A 166 -19.66 22.46 7.64
C LEU A 166 -19.83 22.68 9.16
N PRO A 167 -18.90 22.22 10.01
CA PRO A 167 -17.54 21.75 9.67
C PRO A 167 -17.43 20.24 9.37
N GLU A 168 -18.50 19.46 9.49
CA GLU A 168 -18.43 18.00 9.48
C GLU A 168 -19.23 17.38 8.33
N HIS A 169 -18.51 16.88 7.31
CA HIS A 169 -19.13 16.18 6.20
C HIS A 169 -19.61 14.79 6.64
N LYS A 170 -20.92 14.65 6.90
CA LYS A 170 -21.56 13.36 7.23
C LYS A 170 -21.43 12.32 6.11
N ARG A 171 -21.35 12.77 4.86
CA ARG A 171 -21.05 11.95 3.68
C ARG A 171 -19.89 12.56 2.93
N TRP A 172 -18.84 11.78 2.76
CA TRP A 172 -17.65 12.19 2.03
C TRP A 172 -17.11 11.03 1.23
N PHE A 173 -16.48 11.36 0.12
CA PHE A 173 -15.61 10.48 -0.59
C PHE A 173 -14.54 11.29 -1.33
N PHE A 174 -13.44 10.65 -1.67
CA PHE A 174 -12.43 11.23 -2.56
C PHE A 174 -11.80 10.13 -3.40
N TYR A 175 -11.07 10.53 -4.43
CA TYR A 175 -10.44 9.61 -5.37
C TYR A 175 -8.97 9.42 -5.05
N LEU A 176 -8.58 8.16 -4.91
CA LEU A 176 -7.21 7.76 -4.61
C LEU A 176 -6.61 7.00 -5.81
N GLN A 177 -5.75 7.67 -6.56
CA GLN A 177 -4.91 7.00 -7.54
C GLN A 177 -3.76 6.25 -6.84
N ARG A 178 -3.51 5.00 -7.24
CA ARG A 178 -2.42 4.19 -6.69
C ARG A 178 -1.60 3.51 -7.78
N ILE A 179 -0.28 3.50 -7.56
CA ILE A 179 0.72 2.76 -8.33
C ILE A 179 1.62 1.96 -7.38
N CYS A 180 2.62 1.24 -7.91
CA CYS A 180 3.71 0.74 -7.08
C CYS A 180 4.49 1.92 -6.49
N ASN A 181 4.68 1.94 -5.17
CA ASN A 181 5.37 3.04 -4.48
C ASN A 181 6.90 2.97 -4.59
N HIS A 182 7.45 1.91 -5.20
CA HIS A 182 8.90 1.69 -5.34
C HIS A 182 9.68 2.01 -4.06
N CYS A 183 9.18 1.50 -2.93
CA CYS A 183 9.59 1.88 -1.58
C CYS A 183 11.11 1.85 -1.35
N THR A 184 11.58 2.64 -0.38
CA THR A 184 12.95 2.58 0.14
C THR A 184 13.27 1.20 0.71
N TYR A 185 12.34 0.65 1.50
CA TYR A 185 12.43 -0.68 2.11
C TYR A 185 11.26 -1.56 1.60
N PRO A 186 11.37 -2.09 0.38
CA PRO A 186 10.26 -2.80 -0.26
C PRO A 186 10.02 -4.19 0.34
N ALA A 187 8.88 -4.38 1.00
CA ALA A 187 8.48 -5.67 1.57
C ALA A 187 8.39 -6.80 0.53
N CYS A 188 8.02 -6.49 -0.72
CA CYS A 188 8.02 -7.49 -1.80
C CYS A 188 9.43 -8.03 -2.10
N LEU A 189 10.46 -7.18 -2.01
CA LEU A 189 11.86 -7.56 -2.22
C LEU A 189 12.36 -8.41 -1.05
N ALA A 190 12.06 -7.99 0.18
CA ALA A 190 12.28 -8.78 1.40
C ALA A 190 11.68 -10.20 1.28
N ALA A 191 10.43 -10.28 0.83
CA ALA A 191 9.66 -11.52 0.80
C ALA A 191 10.10 -12.54 -0.26
N CYS A 192 10.79 -12.15 -1.33
CA CYS A 192 11.03 -13.03 -2.48
C CYS A 192 12.12 -14.07 -2.18
N PRO A 193 11.81 -15.37 -2.04
CA PRO A 193 12.80 -16.40 -1.68
C PRO A 193 13.87 -16.59 -2.76
N ARG A 194 13.53 -16.30 -4.02
CA ARG A 194 14.44 -16.40 -5.17
C ARG A 194 15.27 -15.15 -5.42
N LYS A 195 15.04 -14.08 -4.65
CA LYS A 195 15.66 -12.75 -4.86
C LYS A 195 15.46 -12.24 -6.30
N ALA A 196 14.31 -12.56 -6.91
CA ALA A 196 13.96 -12.16 -8.28
C ALA A 196 13.50 -10.69 -8.35
N ILE A 197 13.16 -10.10 -7.21
CA ILE A 197 12.81 -8.69 -7.10
C ILE A 197 14.08 -7.92 -6.75
N TYR A 198 14.32 -6.80 -7.43
CA TYR A 198 15.47 -5.95 -7.22
C TYR A 198 15.08 -4.48 -7.35
N LYS A 199 15.87 -3.61 -6.73
CA LYS A 199 15.74 -2.15 -6.82
C LYS A 199 16.91 -1.63 -7.64
N ARG A 200 16.63 -0.92 -8.73
CA ARG A 200 17.64 -0.33 -9.62
C ARG A 200 18.43 0.74 -8.87
N LYS A 201 19.75 0.77 -9.09
CA LYS A 201 20.66 1.66 -8.36
C LYS A 201 20.61 3.08 -8.90
N GLU A 202 20.27 3.24 -10.17
CA GLU A 202 20.26 4.50 -10.88
C GLU A 202 19.04 5.37 -10.52
N ASP A 203 17.84 4.77 -10.40
CA ASP A 203 16.58 5.51 -10.27
C ASP A 203 15.65 4.97 -9.16
N GLY A 204 16.05 3.93 -8.43
CA GLY A 204 15.27 3.40 -7.31
C GLY A 204 14.00 2.65 -7.71
N ILE A 205 13.79 2.40 -9.01
CA ILE A 205 12.64 1.61 -9.48
C ILE A 205 12.81 0.15 -9.04
N VAL A 206 11.77 -0.37 -8.39
CA VAL A 206 11.65 -1.78 -8.00
C VAL A 206 11.04 -2.59 -9.13
N LEU A 207 11.74 -3.63 -9.59
CA LEU A 207 11.33 -4.49 -10.69
C LEU A 207 11.33 -5.97 -10.28
N ILE A 208 10.59 -6.78 -11.05
CA ILE A 208 10.56 -8.24 -10.91
C ILE A 208 11.22 -8.85 -12.15
N ASP A 209 12.34 -9.54 -11.96
CA ASP A 209 13.01 -10.31 -13.00
C ASP A 209 12.16 -11.53 -13.39
N GLN A 210 11.53 -11.45 -14.57
CA GLN A 210 10.65 -12.49 -15.09
C GLN A 210 11.38 -13.81 -15.38
N LYS A 211 12.69 -13.77 -15.71
CA LYS A 211 13.47 -15.00 -15.98
C LYS A 211 13.72 -15.79 -14.69
N ARG A 212 13.91 -15.08 -13.57
CA ARG A 212 14.16 -15.68 -12.25
C ARG A 212 12.89 -16.01 -11.48
N CYS A 213 11.80 -15.29 -11.75
CA CYS A 213 10.51 -15.50 -11.11
C CYS A 213 9.97 -16.91 -11.36
N ARG A 214 9.33 -17.49 -10.33
CA ARG A 214 8.69 -18.82 -10.35
C ARG A 214 7.34 -18.83 -9.63
N GLY A 215 6.73 -17.66 -9.42
CA GLY A 215 5.34 -17.61 -8.95
C GLY A 215 5.09 -18.00 -7.49
N TYR A 216 6.08 -17.92 -6.57
CA TYR A 216 5.88 -18.26 -5.14
C TYR A 216 4.89 -17.34 -4.40
N ARG A 217 4.43 -16.24 -5.01
CA ARG A 217 3.43 -15.30 -4.48
C ARG A 217 3.73 -14.62 -3.13
N LYS A 218 4.89 -14.88 -2.51
CA LYS A 218 5.33 -14.18 -1.28
C LYS A 218 5.38 -12.66 -1.41
N CYS A 219 5.72 -12.15 -2.60
CA CYS A 219 5.65 -10.72 -2.88
C CYS A 219 4.23 -10.16 -2.92
N VAL A 220 3.24 -10.95 -3.35
CA VAL A 220 1.81 -10.59 -3.34
C VAL A 220 1.29 -10.58 -1.90
N GLU A 221 1.66 -11.60 -1.12
CA GLU A 221 1.30 -11.74 0.28
C GLU A 221 1.77 -10.54 1.12
N GLN A 222 3.07 -10.26 1.05
CA GLN A 222 3.76 -9.37 2.00
C GLN A 222 3.88 -7.92 1.53
N CYS A 223 3.48 -7.60 0.29
CA CYS A 223 3.34 -6.19 -0.08
C CYS A 223 2.10 -5.62 0.63
N PRO A 224 2.24 -4.60 1.50
CA PRO A 224 1.09 -4.02 2.18
C PRO A 224 0.12 -3.37 1.19
N TYR A 225 0.63 -2.85 0.07
CA TYR A 225 -0.15 -2.19 -0.99
C TYR A 225 -0.76 -3.12 -2.03
N LYS A 226 -0.43 -4.42 -1.98
CA LYS A 226 -0.89 -5.46 -2.94
C LYS A 226 -0.64 -5.11 -4.41
N LYS A 227 0.47 -4.42 -4.70
CA LYS A 227 0.85 -4.03 -6.06
C LYS A 227 1.57 -5.10 -6.89
N PRO A 228 2.29 -6.07 -6.30
CA PRO A 228 2.64 -7.29 -7.02
C PRO A 228 1.36 -8.11 -7.27
N MET A 229 1.11 -8.44 -8.54
CA MET A 229 -0.05 -9.23 -8.99
C MET A 229 0.46 -10.49 -9.70
N TYR A 230 -0.21 -11.63 -9.47
CA TYR A 230 0.27 -12.94 -9.91
C TYR A 230 -0.28 -13.36 -11.28
N ARG A 231 0.58 -13.53 -12.29
CA ARG A 231 0.14 -14.05 -13.58
C ARG A 231 -0.05 -15.58 -13.47
N GLY A 232 -1.29 -16.05 -13.55
CA GLY A 232 -1.60 -17.48 -13.40
C GLY A 232 -1.33 -18.34 -14.65
N GLU A 233 -1.10 -17.70 -15.79
CA GLU A 233 -0.98 -18.38 -17.10
C GLU A 233 0.46 -18.49 -17.62
N THR A 234 1.46 -18.37 -16.74
CA THR A 234 2.90 -18.48 -17.07
C THR A 234 3.53 -19.73 -16.50
#